data_AF-A0A950ZVK7-F1
#
_entry.id   AF-A0A950ZVK7-F1
#
_cell.length_a   1.000
_cell.length_b   1.000
_cell.length_c   1.000
_cell.angle_alpha   90.00
_cell.angle_beta   90.00
_cell.angle_gamma   90.00
#
_symmetry.space_group_name_H-M   'P 1'
#
loop_
_entity.id
_entity.type
_entity.pdbx_description
1 polymer ?
#
loop_
_entity_poly.entity_id
_entity_poly.type
_entity_poly.pdbx_seq_one_letter_code
_entity_poly.pdbx_strand_id
1 'polypeptide(L)'
;MSVHKSSARLFASDGSVIGAGRAYVHLPRPATQAQPAQGTLSLDWWNDGAPSMLELDSGPKLRLRVETDKLSGCIQGRVLRYETEWPGVSSS
;
A
#
# COMPACT_ATOMS: atom_id res chain seq x y z
N MET A 1 5.53 -17.32 3.36
CA MET A 1 5.38 -15.85 3.25
C MET A 1 5.71 -15.45 1.83
N SER A 2 4.73 -14.92 1.10
CA SER A 2 4.92 -14.42 -0.26
C SER A 2 4.89 -12.89 -0.28
N VAL A 3 5.40 -12.29 -1.36
CA VAL A 3 5.32 -10.85 -1.58
C VAL A 3 4.54 -10.61 -2.86
N HIS A 4 3.37 -9.99 -2.75
CA HIS A 4 2.61 -9.50 -3.89
C HIS A 4 3.16 -8.15 -4.33
N LYS A 5 3.55 -8.04 -5.60
CA LYS A 5 4.15 -6.82 -6.16
C LYS A 5 3.22 -6.26 -7.21
N SER A 6 2.90 -4.98 -7.12
CA SER A 6 2.07 -4.31 -8.12
C SER A 6 2.42 -2.84 -8.21
N SER A 7 2.12 -2.22 -9.36
CA SER A 7 2.03 -0.77 -9.43
C SER A 7 0.79 -0.32 -8.65
N ALA A 8 0.85 0.87 -8.07
CA ALA A 8 -0.22 1.35 -7.21
C ALA A 8 -0.38 2.87 -7.24
N ARG A 9 -1.61 3.32 -7.00
CA ARG A 9 -1.97 4.71 -6.76
C ARG A 9 -2.35 4.89 -5.29
N LEU A 10 -1.83 5.96 -4.70
CA LEU A 10 -2.07 6.35 -3.32
C LEU A 10 -3.09 7.47 -3.25
N PHE A 11 -4.07 7.32 -2.36
CA PHE A 11 -5.18 8.24 -2.21
C PHE A 11 -5.23 8.82 -0.79
N ALA A 12 -5.65 10.08 -0.69
CA ALA A 12 -6.04 10.70 0.56
C ALA A 12 -7.48 10.33 0.96
N SER A 13 -7.91 10.72 2.17
CA SER A 13 -9.26 10.41 2.68
C SER A 13 -10.39 11.06 1.89
N ASP A 14 -10.10 12.16 1.19
CA ASP A 14 -11.04 12.86 0.30
C ASP A 14 -11.14 12.23 -1.10
N GLY A 15 -10.38 11.17 -1.37
CA GLY A 15 -10.35 10.48 -2.66
C GLY A 15 -9.43 11.12 -3.70
N SER A 16 -8.67 12.16 -3.36
CA SER A 16 -7.64 12.71 -4.24
C SER A 16 -6.44 11.75 -4.36
N VAL A 17 -5.83 11.70 -5.54
CA VAL A 17 -4.58 10.96 -5.76
C VAL A 17 -3.41 11.81 -5.28
N ILE A 18 -2.67 11.31 -4.30
CA ILE A 18 -1.55 12.01 -3.67
C ILE A 18 -0.20 11.34 -3.95
N GLY A 19 -0.17 10.21 -4.64
CA GLY A 19 1.07 9.57 -5.04
C GLY A 19 0.87 8.35 -5.92
N ALA A 20 1.95 7.87 -6.49
CA ALA A 20 1.98 6.58 -7.20
C ALA A 20 3.35 5.93 -7.08
N GLY A 21 3.40 4.62 -7.29
CA GLY A 21 4.65 3.89 -7.36
C GLY A 21 4.47 2.38 -7.29
N ARG A 22 5.46 1.69 -6.71
CA ARG A 22 5.46 0.23 -6.59
C ARG A 22 5.14 -0.22 -5.16
N ALA A 23 4.06 -0.98 -5.03
CA ALA A 23 3.63 -1.61 -3.80
C ALA A 23 4.21 -3.02 -3.65
N TYR A 24 4.61 -3.34 -2.43
CA TYR A 24 5.09 -4.65 -1.98
C TYR A 24 4.26 -5.05 -0.77
N VAL A 25 3.38 -6.04 -0.94
CA VAL A 25 2.50 -6.54 0.13
C VAL A 25 3.01 -7.89 0.61
N HIS A 26 3.36 -7.99 1.88
CA HIS A 26 3.80 -9.22 2.51
C HIS A 26 2.59 -10.01 3.00
N LEU A 27 2.41 -11.22 2.47
CA LEU A 27 1.28 -12.10 2.76
C LEU A 27 1.75 -13.33 3.56
N PRO A 28 1.36 -13.43 4.85
CA PRO A 28 1.65 -14.61 5.67
C PRO A 28 1.02 -15.91 5.14
N ARG A 29 -0.17 -15.80 4.54
CA ARG A 29 -1.00 -16.87 3.98
C ARG A 29 -1.12 -16.71 2.46
N PRO A 30 -1.62 -17.72 1.71
CA PRO A 30 -1.81 -17.60 0.27
C PRO A 30 -2.61 -16.36 -0.16
N ALA A 31 -2.28 -15.78 -1.31
CA ALA A 31 -2.90 -14.54 -1.80
C ALA A 31 -4.40 -14.67 -2.09
N THR A 32 -4.92 -15.89 -2.20
CA THR A 32 -6.34 -16.20 -2.35
C THR A 32 -7.13 -16.10 -1.03
N GLN A 33 -6.46 -15.93 0.11
CA GLN A 33 -7.10 -15.87 1.43
C GLN A 33 -7.05 -14.45 2.01
N ALA A 34 -8.19 -14.00 2.57
CA ALA A 34 -8.27 -12.77 3.33
C ALA A 34 -7.41 -12.84 4.61
N GLN A 35 -6.63 -11.79 4.87
CA GLN A 35 -5.66 -11.77 5.96
C GLN A 35 -5.14 -10.36 6.25
N PRO A 36 -4.70 -10.07 7.49
CA PRO A 36 -3.90 -8.88 7.74
C PRO A 36 -2.58 -8.98 6.97
N ALA A 37 -2.12 -7.85 6.46
CA ALA A 37 -0.89 -7.73 5.70
C ALA A 37 -0.14 -6.45 6.04
N GLN A 38 1.17 -6.52 5.88
CA GLN A 38 2.04 -5.35 5.98
C GLN A 38 2.69 -5.12 4.63
N GLY A 39 3.04 -3.87 4.33
CA GLY A 39 3.58 -3.54 3.04
C GLY A 39 4.45 -2.31 3.05
N THR A 40 5.14 -2.16 1.92
CA THR A 40 5.93 -0.99 1.60
C THR A 40 5.51 -0.46 0.23
N LEU A 41 5.34 0.84 0.12
CA LEU A 41 5.13 1.55 -1.13
C LEU A 41 6.36 2.39 -1.42
N SER A 42 7.06 2.07 -2.51
CA SER A 42 8.11 2.92 -3.07
C SER A 42 7.46 3.88 -4.04
N LEU A 43 7.44 5.17 -3.72
CA LEU A 43 6.76 6.22 -4.46
C LEU A 43 7.66 6.80 -5.55
N ASP A 44 7.14 6.84 -6.77
CA ASP A 44 7.77 7.56 -7.88
C ASP A 44 7.58 9.07 -7.70
N TRP A 45 6.42 9.48 -7.18
CA TRP A 45 6.09 10.85 -6.82
C TRP A 45 5.09 10.88 -5.65
N TRP A 46 5.05 12.02 -4.96
CA TRP A 46 4.19 12.26 -3.81
C TRP A 46 3.84 13.74 -3.72
N ASN A 47 2.57 14.02 -3.47
CA ASN A 47 2.05 15.32 -3.08
C ASN A 47 1.60 15.27 -1.62
N ASP A 48 1.70 16.39 -0.90
CA ASP A 48 1.29 16.45 0.49
C ASP A 48 -0.17 16.01 0.66
N GLY A 49 -0.40 15.14 1.65
CA GLY A 49 -1.70 14.56 1.93
C GLY A 49 -1.58 13.38 2.91
N ALA A 50 -2.63 13.15 3.70
CA ALA A 50 -2.68 12.02 4.61
C ALA A 50 -3.11 10.75 3.85
N PRO A 51 -2.25 9.73 3.72
CA PRO A 51 -2.58 8.52 2.97
C PRO A 51 -3.67 7.72 3.67
N SER A 52 -4.67 7.30 2.91
CA SER A 52 -5.82 6.54 3.43
C SER A 52 -6.01 5.21 2.71
N MET A 53 -5.68 5.16 1.41
CA MET A 53 -5.99 4.02 0.56
C MET A 53 -4.94 3.84 -0.53
N LEU A 54 -4.72 2.57 -0.89
CA LEU A 54 -3.85 2.15 -1.96
C LEU A 54 -4.66 1.32 -2.96
N GLU A 55 -4.70 1.74 -4.22
CA GLU A 55 -5.28 0.96 -5.31
C GLU A 55 -4.15 0.29 -6.08
N LEU A 56 -4.14 -1.05 -6.08
CA LEU A 56 -3.20 -1.83 -6.86
C LEU A 56 -3.73 -2.00 -8.27
N ASP A 57 -2.87 -1.88 -9.28
CA ASP A 57 -3.23 -2.15 -10.68
C ASP A 57 -3.62 -3.63 -10.88
N SER A 58 -3.22 -4.51 -9.96
CA SER A 58 -3.68 -5.90 -9.92
C SER A 58 -5.14 -6.07 -9.46
N GLY A 59 -5.83 -4.99 -9.08
CA GLY A 59 -7.26 -4.98 -8.72
C GLY A 59 -7.59 -4.54 -7.28
N PRO A 60 -6.91 -5.05 -6.23
CA PRO A 60 -7.29 -4.73 -4.85
C PRO A 60 -7.18 -3.25 -4.49
N LYS A 61 -8.18 -2.77 -3.75
CA LYS A 61 -8.12 -1.51 -3.00
C LYS A 61 -7.90 -1.83 -1.52
N LEU A 62 -6.86 -1.23 -0.95
CA LEU A 62 -6.33 -1.55 0.37
C LEU A 62 -6.44 -0.31 1.26
N ARG A 63 -7.16 -0.42 2.38
CA ARG A 63 -7.20 0.66 3.38
C ARG A 63 -5.91 0.65 4.17
N LEU A 64 -5.23 1.79 4.20
CA LEU A 64 -3.92 1.90 4.84
C LEU A 64 -4.04 2.31 6.30
N ARG A 65 -3.21 1.70 7.13
CA ARG A 65 -2.77 2.26 8.41
C ARG A 65 -1.28 2.54 8.30
N VAL A 66 -0.92 3.82 8.21
CA VAL A 66 0.48 4.24 8.07
C VAL A 66 1.11 4.32 9.45
N GLU A 67 2.26 3.70 9.64
CA GLU A 67 3.06 3.88 10.87
C GLU A 67 3.69 5.28 10.86
N THR A 68 3.02 6.26 11.47
CA THR A 68 3.43 7.67 11.45
C THR A 68 4.71 7.96 12.24
N ASP A 69 5.02 7.16 13.26
CA ASP A 69 6.18 7.39 14.15
C ASP A 69 7.56 7.16 13.48
N LYS A 70 7.59 6.67 12.23
CA LYS A 70 8.83 6.47 11.44
C LYS A 70 8.94 7.40 10.23
N LEU A 71 8.01 8.34 10.06
CA LEU A 71 7.91 9.20 8.88
C LEU A 71 9.00 10.25 8.76
N SER A 72 9.68 10.63 9.86
CA SER A 72 10.71 11.68 9.85
C SER A 72 11.95 11.35 9.00
N GLY A 73 12.26 10.06 8.77
CA GLY A 73 13.33 9.62 7.86
C GLY A 73 12.83 8.98 6.55
N CYS A 74 11.65 8.35 6.56
CA CYS A 74 11.12 7.62 5.40
C CYS A 74 10.54 8.53 4.30
N ILE A 75 10.05 9.72 4.65
CA ILE A 75 9.57 10.72 3.68
C ILE A 75 10.70 11.21 2.78
N GLN A 76 11.94 11.27 3.28
CA GLN A 76 13.10 11.68 2.47
C GLN A 76 13.46 10.66 1.39
N GLY A 77 13.09 9.39 1.58
CA GLY A 77 13.37 8.29 0.65
C GLY A 77 12.20 7.94 -0.28
N ARG A 78 11.06 8.65 -0.22
CA ARG A 78 9.84 8.30 -0.96
C ARG A 78 9.33 6.88 -0.67
N VAL A 79 9.47 6.41 0.57
CA VAL A 79 9.03 5.07 0.98
C VAL A 79 7.99 5.18 2.09
N LEU A 80 6.83 4.56 1.90
CA LEU A 80 5.76 4.50 2.89
C LEU A 80 5.61 3.06 3.38
N ARG A 81 5.64 2.87 4.70
CA ARG A 81 5.33 1.58 5.35
C ARG A 81 3.89 1.61 5.87
N TYR A 82 3.17 0.52 5.66
CA TYR A 82 1.76 0.45 6.00
C TYR A 82 1.33 -0.93 6.45
N GLU A 83 0.24 -0.97 7.18
CA GLU A 83 -0.57 -2.16 7.42
C GLU A 83 -1.90 -2.03 6.66
N THR A 84 -2.50 -3.16 6.30
CA THR A 84 -3.79 -3.24 5.61
C THR A 84 -4.45 -4.59 5.85
N GLU A 85 -5.73 -4.69 5.54
CA GLU A 85 -6.39 -5.97 5.29
C GLU A 85 -6.24 -6.35 3.81
N TRP A 86 -5.75 -7.55 3.53
CA TRP A 86 -5.72 -8.13 2.20
C TRP A 86 -7.05 -8.88 1.94
N PRO A 87 -7.75 -8.63 0.83
CA PRO A 87 -9.08 -9.18 0.62
C PRO A 87 -9.10 -10.66 0.20
N GLY A 88 -7.97 -11.21 -0.27
CA GLY A 88 -7.93 -12.51 -0.93
C GLY A 88 -8.36 -12.38 -2.40
N VAL A 89 -7.39 -12.39 -3.32
CA VAL A 89 -7.66 -12.35 -4.76
C VAL A 89 -7.47 -13.73 -5.36
N SER A 90 -8.51 -14.22 -6.02
CA SER A 90 -8.40 -15.36 -6.92
C SER A 90 -7.75 -14.85 -8.21
N SER A 91 -6.62 -15.43 -8.61
CA SER A 91 -6.15 -15.30 -9.99
C SER A 91 -7.14 -16.06 -10.87
N SER A 92 -8.06 -15.34 -11.51
CA SER A 92 -8.93 -15.88 -12.56
C SER A 92 -8.13 -16.21 -13.81
#